data_AF-A0A9E2X6D6-F1
#
_entry.id   AF-A0A9E2X6D6-F1
#
_cell.length_a   1.000
_cell.length_b   1.000
_cell.length_c   1.000
_cell.angle_alpha   90.00
_cell.angle_beta   90.00
_cell.angle_gamma   90.00
#
_symmetry.space_group_name_H-M   'P 1'
#
loop_
_entity.id
_entity.type
_entity.pdbx_description
1 polymer ?
#
loop_
_entity_poly.entity_id
_entity_poly.type
_entity_poly.pdbx_seq_one_letter_code
_entity_poly.pdbx_strand_id
1 'polypeptide(L)' 'MKTLLVCVLALGVAAAAHAETQIFLAYDFEFENGDVLPELRVAYETHGHLAPGRDNAILLVHGTSGD' A
#
# COMPACT_ATOMS: atom_id res chain seq x y z
N MET A 1 28.87 38.65 1.71
CA MET A 1 27.64 39.47 1.67
C MET A 1 26.72 38.83 0.65
N LYS A 2 26.07 37.72 0.99
CA LYS A 2 24.73 37.60 1.59
C LYS A 2 23.62 37.63 0.53
N THR A 3 23.40 36.49 -0.11
CA THR A 3 22.09 36.09 -0.65
C THR A 3 21.79 34.71 -0.10
N LEU A 4 20.88 34.69 0.88
CA LEU A 4 20.50 33.52 1.65
C LEU A 4 19.58 32.62 0.83
N LEU A 5 19.99 31.35 0.75
CA LEU A 5 19.14 30.18 0.64
C LEU A 5 18.03 30.22 1.71
N VAL A 6 16.76 30.17 1.32
CA VAL A 6 15.66 29.82 2.22
C VAL A 6 15.16 28.45 1.82
N CYS A 7 15.72 27.45 2.49
CA CYS A 7 15.16 26.11 2.59
C CYS A 7 13.93 26.14 3.50
N VAL A 8 12.89 25.47 3.02
CA VAL A 8 12.11 24.44 3.73
C VAL A 8 11.56 24.85 5.09
N LEU A 9 10.24 24.91 5.18
CA LEU A 9 9.45 24.20 6.19
C LEU A 9 7.96 24.36 5.83
N ALA A 10 7.58 23.79 4.68
CA ALA A 10 6.26 23.22 4.59
C ALA A 10 6.29 21.98 5.49
N LEU A 11 6.12 22.18 6.80
CA LEU A 11 5.63 21.14 7.71
C LEU A 11 4.20 20.85 7.25
N GLY A 12 4.11 20.14 6.13
CA GLY A 12 2.98 19.30 5.85
C GLY A 12 3.00 18.30 6.99
N VAL A 13 2.17 18.56 7.99
CA VAL A 13 1.55 17.46 8.71
C VAL A 13 0.85 16.69 7.61
N ALA A 14 1.55 15.67 7.08
CA ALA A 14 0.90 14.60 6.38
C ALA A 14 0.01 13.96 7.43
N ALA A 15 -1.17 14.55 7.62
CA ALA A 15 -2.32 13.78 8.01
C ALA A 15 -2.25 12.57 7.10
N ALA A 16 -2.02 11.39 7.68
CA ALA A 16 -1.97 10.15 6.95
C ALA A 16 -3.29 10.10 6.18
N ALA A 17 -3.26 10.50 4.92
CA ALA A 17 -4.36 10.26 4.03
C ALA A 17 -4.43 8.75 4.02
N HIS A 18 -5.55 8.20 4.51
CA HIS A 18 -5.84 6.79 4.31
C HIS A 18 -5.61 6.52 2.83
N ALA A 19 -4.77 5.53 2.53
CA ALA A 19 -4.53 5.24 1.13
C ALA A 19 -5.84 4.74 0.54
N GLU A 20 -6.08 5.04 -0.74
CA GLU A 20 -7.28 4.58 -1.40
C GLU A 20 -7.28 3.04 -1.43
N THR A 21 -8.38 2.44 -0.96
CA THR A 21 -8.56 0.99 -1.00
C THR A 21 -8.65 0.54 -2.46
N GLN A 22 -7.77 -0.39 -2.82
CA GLN A 22 -7.72 -1.03 -4.13
C GLN A 22 -8.22 -2.47 -4.03
N ILE A 23 -8.75 -3.01 -5.12
CA ILE A 23 -9.21 -4.40 -5.18
C ILE A 23 -8.36 -5.16 -6.20
N PHE A 24 -7.74 -6.25 -5.75
CA PHE A 24 -7.16 -7.27 -6.62
C PHE A 24 -8.19 -8.40 -6.81
N LEU A 25 -8.35 -8.84 -8.07
CA LEU A 25 -9.25 -9.94 -8.44
C LEU A 25 -8.43 -11.16 -8.85
N ALA A 26 -8.81 -12.32 -8.31
CA ALA A 26 -8.39 -13.63 -8.79
C ALA A 26 -9.64 -14.51 -8.98
N TYR A 27 -9.56 -15.45 -9.92
CA TYR A 27 -10.65 -16.36 -10.25
C TYR A 27 -10.22 -17.80 -9.99
N ASP A 28 -11.19 -18.64 -9.68
CA ASP A 28 -11.00 -20.07 -9.42
C ASP A 28 -9.87 -20.34 -8.40
N PHE A 29 -9.89 -19.62 -7.27
CA PHE A 29 -8.90 -19.75 -6.20
C PHE A 29 -9.11 -21.07 -5.47
N GLU A 30 -8.14 -21.98 -5.58
CA GLU A 30 -8.13 -23.26 -4.88
C GLU A 30 -7.58 -23.11 -3.46
N PHE A 31 -8.36 -23.52 -2.47
CA PHE A 31 -7.92 -23.63 -1.08
C PHE A 31 -7.10 -24.90 -0.87
N GLU A 32 -6.32 -24.96 0.21
CA GLU A 32 -5.50 -26.14 0.55
C GLU A 32 -6.31 -27.44 0.70
N ASN A 33 -7.61 -27.34 1.00
CA ASN A 33 -8.52 -28.48 1.11
C ASN A 33 -9.11 -28.94 -0.24
N GLY A 34 -8.79 -28.27 -1.34
CA GLY A 34 -9.28 -28.55 -2.70
C GLY A 34 -10.61 -27.89 -3.07
N ASP A 35 -11.25 -27.16 -2.16
CA ASP A 35 -12.42 -26.34 -2.51
C ASP A 35 -11.99 -25.14 -3.38
N VAL A 36 -12.88 -24.70 -4.26
CA VAL A 36 -12.61 -23.58 -5.19
C VAL A 36 -13.54 -22.40 -4.90
N LEU A 37 -12.96 -21.21 -4.71
CA LEU A 37 -13.68 -19.94 -4.71
C LEU A 37 -13.67 -19.35 -6.13
N PRO A 38 -14.82 -19.24 -6.81
CA PRO A 38 -14.86 -18.79 -8.21
C PRO A 38 -14.33 -17.36 -8.40
N GLU A 39 -14.50 -16.50 -7.40
CA GLU A 39 -14.03 -15.11 -7.45
C GLU A 39 -13.51 -14.68 -6.08
N LEU A 40 -12.20 -14.46 -5.98
CA LEU A 40 -11.52 -13.89 -4.82
C LEU A 40 -11.29 -12.40 -5.04
N ARG A 41 -11.76 -11.58 -4.07
CA ARG A 41 -11.51 -10.14 -4.02
C ARG A 41 -10.62 -9.82 -2.82
N VAL A 42 -9.44 -9.28 -3.07
CA VAL A 42 -8.51 -8.86 -2.02
C VAL A 42 -8.47 -7.34 -1.98
N ALA A 43 -8.94 -6.76 -0.88
CA ALA A 43 -8.77 -5.34 -0.61
C ALA A 43 -7.36 -5.09 -0.09
N TYR A 44 -6.71 -4.03 -0.58
CA TYR A 44 -5.38 -3.65 -0.13
C TYR A 44 -5.15 -2.13 -0.26
N GLU A 45 -4.17 -1.65 0.47
CA GLU A 45 -3.68 -0.27 0.42
C GLU A 45 -2.20 -0.25 0.05
N THR A 46 -1.76 0.84 -0.58
CA THR A 46 -0.35 1.08 -0.90
C THR A 46 0.08 2.43 -0.39
N HIS A 47 1.21 2.49 0.30
CA HIS A 47 1.79 3.74 0.80
C HIS A 47 3.16 3.99 0.18
N GLY A 48 3.41 5.23 -0.23
CA GLY A 48 4.66 5.63 -0.87
C GLY A 48 4.70 5.34 -2.37
N HIS A 49 5.90 5.19 -2.92
CA HIS A 49 6.12 4.99 -4.37
C HIS A 49 7.06 3.82 -4.62
N LEU A 50 6.71 2.98 -5.59
CA LEU A 50 7.55 1.89 -6.05
C LEU A 50 8.74 2.44 -6.83
N ALA A 51 9.96 2.00 -6.51
CA ALA A 51 11.16 2.36 -7.25
C ALA A 51 11.10 1.79 -8.69
N PRO A 52 11.81 2.38 -9.67
CA PRO A 52 11.85 1.84 -11.03
C PRO A 52 12.33 0.39 -11.10
N GLY A 53 13.25 -0.01 -10.21
CA GLY A 53 13.73 -1.39 -10.06
C GLY A 53 12.75 -2.33 -9.33
N ARG A 54 11.69 -1.78 -8.72
CA ARG A 54 10.63 -2.50 -7.98
C ARG A 54 11.15 -3.35 -6.82
N ASP A 55 12.27 -2.95 -6.23
CA ASP A 55 13.03 -3.67 -5.21
C ASP A 55 12.82 -3.10 -3.78
N ASN A 56 11.89 -2.15 -3.63
CA ASN A 56 11.59 -1.49 -2.36
C ASN A 56 10.20 -1.83 -1.80
N ALA A 57 9.54 -2.88 -2.31
CA ALA A 57 8.23 -3.30 -1.83
C ALA A 57 8.35 -4.01 -0.47
N ILE A 58 7.49 -3.62 0.48
CA ILE A 58 7.36 -4.26 1.79
C ILE A 58 5.90 -4.68 1.95
N LEU A 59 5.68 -5.95 2.31
CA LEU A 59 4.35 -6.46 2.64
C LEU A 59 4.13 -6.34 4.14
N LEU A 60 3.09 -5.62 4.53
CA LEU A 60 2.60 -5.59 5.91
C LEU A 60 1.42 -6.53 6.03
N VAL A 61 1.48 -7.45 6.99
CA VAL A 61 0.39 -8.40 7.27
C VAL A 61 -0.27 -7.98 8.58
N HIS A 62 -1.58 -7.80 8.55
CA HIS A 62 -2.34 -7.36 9.70
C HIS A 62 -2.52 -8.49 10.74
N GLY A 63 -2.82 -8.10 11.98
CA GLY A 63 -3.25 -9.03 13.02
C GLY A 63 -4.72 -9.44 12.84
N THR A 64 -5.24 -10.30 13.72
CA THR A 64 -6.59 -10.90 13.58
C THR A 64 -7.73 -9.89 13.41
N SER A 65 -7.63 -8.71 14.03
CA SER A 65 -8.67 -7.67 13.96
C SER A 65 -8.24 -6.42 13.18
N GLY A 66 -7.08 -6.47 12.54
CA GLY A 66 -6.68 -5.42 11.61
C GLY A 66 -7.30 -5.65 10.24
N ASP A 67 -7.22 -4.62 9.42
CA ASP A 67 -7.51 -4.62 7.99
C ASP A 67 -6.23 -4.44 7.14
#